data_AF-A0AAD9CFX4-F1
#
_entry.id   AF-A0AAD9CFX4-F1
#
_cell.length_a   1.000
_cell.length_b   1.000
_cell.length_c   1.000
_cell.angle_alpha   90.00
_cell.angle_beta   90.00
_cell.angle_gamma   90.00
#
_symmetry.space_group_name_H-M   'P 1'
#
loop_
_entity.id
_entity.type
_entity.pdbx_description
1 polymer ?
#
loop_
_entity_poly.entity_id
_entity_poly.type
_entity_poly.pdbx_seq_one_letter_code
_entity_poly.pdbx_strand_id
1 'polypeptide(L)'
;LEGKLGLQYKFCLQYEDPDFKNALVNLADIADLPEQPTIKILSLIVAEFCRVSSKNLKIEFFKELDKYIPRLFDIFKSKGGSFCRKLEGYLQQVAPAGTDVNDKRTAVLRGLPVILGDENNDFLKTCF
;
A
#
# COMPACT_ATOMS: atom_id res chain seq x y z
N LEU A 1 -5.47 -16.58 14.75
CA LEU A 1 -6.17 -15.35 14.29
C LEU A 1 -6.03 -15.16 12.77
N GLU A 2 -4.83 -15.38 12.21
CA GLU A 2 -4.52 -15.24 10.78
C GLU A 2 -5.51 -15.96 9.85
N GLY A 3 -5.80 -17.25 10.11
CA GLY A 3 -6.76 -18.02 9.30
C GLY A 3 -8.23 -17.58 9.43
N LYS A 4 -8.61 -16.84 10.49
CA LYS A 4 -9.98 -16.34 10.68
C LYS A 4 -10.22 -15.00 9.98
N LEU A 5 -9.16 -14.20 9.79
CA LEU A 5 -9.24 -12.88 9.15
C LEU A 5 -8.99 -12.95 7.63
N GLY A 6 -8.62 -14.12 7.09
CA GLY A 6 -8.33 -14.29 5.66
C GLY A 6 -7.15 -13.45 5.16
N LEU A 7 -6.32 -12.93 6.07
CA LEU A 7 -5.19 -12.08 5.72
C LEU A 7 -4.04 -12.94 5.21
N GLN A 8 -3.53 -12.62 4.02
CA GLN A 8 -2.42 -13.33 3.37
C GLN A 8 -1.04 -12.87 3.88
N TYR A 9 -0.99 -12.06 4.94
CA TYR A 9 0.24 -11.51 5.49
C TYR A 9 0.26 -11.67 7.01
N LYS A 10 1.46 -11.81 7.56
CA LYS A 10 1.67 -11.79 9.01
C LYS A 10 1.47 -10.38 9.54
N PHE A 11 0.84 -10.27 10.70
CA PHE A 11 0.52 -8.99 11.31
C PHE A 11 0.82 -8.95 12.80
N CYS A 12 0.97 -7.75 13.34
CA CYS A 12 0.83 -7.48 14.76
C CYS A 12 -0.45 -6.68 15.02
N LEU A 13 -0.98 -6.83 16.22
CA LEU A 13 -2.11 -6.07 16.70
C LEU A 13 -1.59 -5.01 17.67
N GLN A 14 -2.12 -3.80 17.56
CA GLN A 14 -1.94 -2.75 18.54
C GLN A 14 -3.29 -2.29 19.07
N TYR A 15 -3.33 -1.87 20.33
CA TYR A 15 -4.52 -1.28 20.93
C TYR A 15 -4.17 0.02 21.66
N GLU A 16 -5.15 0.90 21.83
CA GLU A 16 -5.02 2.07 22.67
C GLU A 16 -5.16 1.65 24.13
N ASP A 17 -4.08 1.77 24.89
CA ASP A 17 -4.05 1.40 26.31
C ASP A 17 -4.57 2.58 27.18
N PRO A 18 -5.74 2.44 27.84
CA PRO A 18 -6.29 3.50 28.69
C PRO A 18 -5.39 3.86 29.87
N ASP A 19 -4.65 2.88 30.40
CA ASP A 19 -3.72 3.08 31.52
C ASP A 19 -2.45 3.81 31.07
N PHE A 20 -2.17 3.82 29.77
CA PHE A 20 -1.02 4.49 29.16
C PHE A 20 -1.41 5.70 28.29
N LYS A 21 -2.40 6.48 28.72
CA LYS A 21 -2.87 7.71 28.03
C LYS A 21 -3.29 7.45 26.58
N ASN A 22 -3.91 6.30 26.32
CA ASN A 22 -4.33 5.83 24.99
C ASN A 22 -3.16 5.70 23.99
N ALA A 23 -1.95 5.42 24.47
CA ALA A 23 -0.85 5.10 23.57
C ALA A 23 -1.12 3.77 22.84
N LEU A 24 -0.70 3.68 21.58
CA LEU A 24 -0.73 2.43 20.83
C LEU A 24 0.37 1.48 21.33
N VAL A 25 -0.03 0.36 21.92
CA VAL A 25 0.87 -0.69 22.42
C VAL A 25 0.61 -2.01 21.70
N ASN A 26 1.61 -2.88 21.60
CA ASN A 26 1.44 -4.19 20.97
C ASN A 26 0.60 -5.09 21.87
N LEU A 27 -0.41 -5.74 21.30
CA LEU A 27 -1.23 -6.71 22.00
C LEU A 27 -0.46 -8.04 22.15
N ALA A 28 -0.15 -8.41 23.39
CA ALA A 28 0.50 -9.68 23.71
C ALA A 28 -0.53 -10.73 24.16
N ASP A 29 -1.47 -10.35 25.02
CA ASP A 29 -2.59 -11.20 25.46
C ASP A 29 -3.92 -10.47 25.22
N ILE A 30 -4.94 -11.21 24.81
CA ILE A 30 -6.30 -10.67 24.64
C ILE A 30 -6.92 -10.22 25.95
N ALA A 31 -6.45 -10.77 27.09
CA ALA A 31 -6.88 -10.35 28.42
C ALA A 31 -6.50 -8.90 28.76
N ASP A 32 -5.52 -8.31 28.05
CA ASP A 32 -5.07 -6.93 28.25
C ASP A 32 -6.01 -5.90 27.58
N LEU A 33 -7.02 -6.36 26.83
CA LEU A 33 -7.94 -5.46 26.14
C LEU A 33 -9.00 -4.88 27.07
N PRO A 34 -9.29 -3.57 26.98
CA PRO A 34 -10.46 -2.99 27.63
C PRO A 34 -11.77 -3.52 27.02
N GLU A 35 -12.90 -3.27 27.69
CA GLU A 35 -14.23 -3.74 27.27
C GLU A 35 -14.61 -3.31 25.84
N GLN A 36 -14.18 -2.13 25.40
CA GLN A 36 -14.37 -1.61 24.05
C GLN A 36 -13.03 -1.15 23.46
N PRO A 37 -12.23 -2.09 22.92
CA PRO A 37 -10.89 -1.76 22.44
C PRO A 37 -10.90 -1.24 21.00
N THR A 38 -10.13 -0.18 20.75
CA THR A 38 -9.73 0.19 19.39
C THR A 38 -8.51 -0.65 19.00
N ILE A 39 -8.67 -1.54 18.03
CA ILE A 39 -7.59 -2.41 17.54
C ILE A 39 -7.08 -1.92 16.18
N LYS A 40 -5.75 -1.79 16.08
CA LYS A 40 -5.04 -1.51 14.83
C LYS A 40 -4.29 -2.76 14.38
N ILE A 41 -4.59 -3.21 13.16
CA ILE A 41 -3.86 -4.32 12.52
C ILE A 41 -2.73 -3.73 11.67
N LEU A 42 -1.50 -4.19 11.91
CA LEU A 42 -0.32 -3.75 11.18
C LEU A 42 0.37 -4.93 10.52
N SER A 43 0.76 -4.80 9.25
CA SER A 43 1.66 -5.77 8.60
C SER A 43 3.00 -5.82 9.35
N LEU A 44 3.47 -7.03 9.67
CA LEU A 44 4.77 -7.21 10.33
C LEU A 44 5.92 -6.63 9.50
N ILE A 45 5.84 -6.72 8.16
CA ILE A 45 6.86 -6.15 7.28
C ILE A 45 6.95 -4.63 7.48
N VAL A 46 5.79 -3.96 7.55
CA VAL A 46 5.73 -2.52 7.79
C VAL A 46 6.27 -2.19 9.19
N ALA A 47 5.83 -2.93 10.21
CA ALA A 47 6.24 -2.69 11.60
C ALA A 47 7.75 -2.90 11.81
N GLU A 48 8.29 -4.02 11.34
CA GLU A 48 9.72 -4.34 11.48
C GLU A 48 10.61 -3.43 10.65
N PHE A 49 10.18 -3.05 9.44
CA PHE A 49 10.91 -2.05 8.67
C PHE A 49 11.00 -0.73 9.43
N CYS A 50 9.88 -0.25 9.97
CA CYS A 50 9.85 0.97 10.77
C CYS A 50 10.75 0.88 11.99
N ARG A 51 10.74 -0.26 12.70
CA ARG A 51 11.55 -0.50 13.90
C ARG A 51 13.05 -0.54 13.60
N VAL A 52 13.46 -1.24 12.54
CA VAL A 52 14.88 -1.45 12.21
C VAL A 52 15.49 -0.24 11.50
N SER A 53 14.75 0.36 10.56
CA SER A 53 15.27 1.48 9.76
C SER A 53 15.02 2.85 10.38
N SER A 54 14.17 2.94 11.41
CA SER A 54 13.63 4.20 11.95
C SER A 54 12.92 5.06 10.90
N LYS A 55 12.45 4.45 9.80
CA LYS A 55 11.76 5.12 8.69
C LYS A 55 10.40 4.51 8.44
N ASN A 56 9.43 5.34 8.07
CA ASN A 56 8.11 4.85 7.68
C ASN A 56 8.16 4.22 6.28
N LEU A 57 7.97 2.90 6.19
CA LEU A 57 8.06 2.15 4.93
C LEU A 57 7.16 2.74 3.83
N LYS A 58 5.89 3.02 4.14
CA LYS A 58 4.92 3.53 3.16
C LYS A 58 5.34 4.90 2.65
N ILE A 59 5.71 5.81 3.56
CA ILE A 59 6.12 7.17 3.20
C ILE A 59 7.36 7.14 2.32
N GLU A 60 8.41 6.40 2.71
CA GLU A 60 9.65 6.34 1.94
C GLU A 60 9.44 5.65 0.59
N PHE A 61 8.67 4.55 0.54
CA PHE A 61 8.33 3.88 -0.70
C PHE A 61 7.65 4.84 -1.68
N PHE A 62 6.62 5.54 -1.24
CA PHE A 62 5.87 6.44 -2.11
C PHE A 62 6.69 7.68 -2.49
N LYS A 63 7.50 8.20 -1.58
CA LYS A 63 8.44 9.28 -1.87
C LYS A 63 9.44 8.91 -2.96
N GLU A 64 9.99 7.69 -2.93
CA GLU A 64 10.87 7.22 -4.01
C GLU A 64 10.09 6.95 -5.29
N LEU A 65 8.92 6.30 -5.21
CA LEU A 65 8.04 6.04 -6.36
C LEU A 65 7.71 7.33 -7.11
N ASP A 66 7.35 8.40 -6.39
CA ASP A 66 6.97 9.70 -6.94
C ASP A 66 8.06 10.29 -7.85
N LYS A 67 9.34 10.07 -7.54
CA LYS A 67 10.45 10.53 -8.38
C LYS A 67 10.45 9.87 -9.76
N TYR A 68 9.93 8.66 -9.85
CA TYR A 68 9.89 7.87 -11.08
C TYR A 68 8.56 7.95 -11.82
N ILE A 69 7.49 8.49 -11.21
CA ILE A 69 6.17 8.62 -11.82
C ILE A 69 6.24 9.25 -13.22
N PRO A 70 6.89 10.42 -13.44
CA PRO A 70 6.91 11.04 -14.77
C PRO A 70 7.48 10.11 -15.86
N ARG A 71 8.63 9.49 -15.57
CA ARG A 71 9.29 8.57 -16.51
C ARG A 71 8.46 7.32 -16.77
N LEU A 72 7.79 6.78 -15.75
CA LEU A 72 6.93 5.60 -15.92
C LEU A 72 5.72 5.91 -16.81
N PHE A 73 5.13 7.11 -16.67
CA PHE A 73 4.07 7.58 -17.56
C PHE A 73 4.55 7.71 -19.02
N ASP A 74 5.76 8.22 -19.25
CA ASP A 74 6.33 8.30 -20.59
C ASP A 74 6.57 6.92 -21.21
N ILE A 75 7.06 5.97 -20.40
CA ILE A 75 7.23 4.57 -20.82
C ILE A 75 5.85 3.95 -21.15
N PHE A 76 4.83 4.18 -20.33
CA PHE A 76 3.49 3.66 -20.60
C PHE A 76 2.87 4.22 -21.89
N LYS A 77 3.12 5.50 -22.21
CA LYS A 77 2.65 6.12 -23.47
C LYS A 77 3.42 5.62 -24.69
N SER A 78 4.73 5.38 -24.56
CA SER A 78 5.60 4.96 -25.66
C SER A 78 5.47 3.47 -25.99
N LYS A 79 5.14 2.62 -25.01
CA LYS A 79 4.81 1.21 -25.28
C LYS A 79 3.41 1.09 -25.88
N GLY A 80 3.34 0.99 -27.21
CA GLY A 80 2.11 0.73 -27.95
C GLY A 80 1.56 -0.69 -27.77
N GLY A 81 0.43 -0.98 -28.42
CA GLY A 81 -0.17 -2.32 -28.48
C GLY A 81 -1.43 -2.51 -27.63
N SER A 82 -1.78 -3.76 -27.34
CA SER A 82 -2.95 -4.11 -26.49
C SER A 82 -2.81 -3.58 -25.06
N PHE A 83 -1.57 -3.52 -24.55
CA PHE A 83 -1.20 -2.89 -23.29
C PHE A 83 -1.68 -1.44 -23.18
N CYS A 84 -1.31 -0.61 -24.17
CA CYS A 84 -1.65 0.81 -24.18
C CYS A 84 -3.17 1.00 -24.17
N ARG A 85 -3.93 0.24 -24.97
CA ARG A 85 -5.40 0.31 -24.97
C ARG A 85 -6.05 -0.01 -23.63
N LYS A 86 -5.53 -0.99 -22.88
CA LYS A 86 -6.03 -1.32 -21.52
C LYS A 86 -5.71 -0.20 -20.52
N LEU A 87 -4.57 0.47 -20.69
CA LEU A 87 -4.09 1.49 -19.77
C LEU A 87 -4.56 2.92 -20.14
N GLU A 88 -4.92 3.16 -21.39
CA GLU A 88 -5.26 4.46 -21.97
C GLU A 88 -6.44 5.12 -21.25
N GLY A 89 -7.49 4.35 -20.93
CA GLY A 89 -8.62 4.85 -20.15
C GLY A 89 -8.25 5.29 -18.73
N TYR A 90 -7.26 4.63 -18.11
CA TYR A 90 -6.75 5.05 -16.80
C TYR A 90 -5.83 6.27 -16.94
N LEU A 91 -4.86 6.24 -17.85
CA LEU A 91 -3.92 7.35 -18.04
C LEU A 91 -4.63 8.65 -18.43
N GLN A 92 -5.70 8.60 -19.21
CA GLN A 92 -6.50 9.78 -19.57
C GLN A 92 -7.14 10.46 -18.35
N GLN A 93 -7.54 9.69 -17.33
CA GLN A 93 -8.11 10.23 -16.09
C GLN A 93 -7.05 10.89 -15.19
N VAL A 94 -5.80 10.42 -15.27
CA VAL A 94 -4.70 10.88 -14.39
C VAL A 94 -3.72 11.86 -15.07
N ALA A 95 -3.86 12.06 -16.39
CA ALA A 95 -3.08 12.99 -17.18
C ALA A 95 -3.30 14.50 -16.89
N PRO A 96 -4.45 14.99 -16.36
CA PRO A 96 -4.61 16.40 -16.06
C PRO A 96 -3.57 16.91 -15.05
N ALA A 97 -3.09 18.14 -15.26
CA ALA A 97 -2.05 18.77 -14.42
C ALA A 97 -2.47 18.98 -12.94
N GLY A 98 -3.72 18.67 -12.58
CA GLY A 98 -4.26 18.80 -11.21
C GLY A 98 -4.64 17.47 -10.53
N THR A 99 -4.35 16.30 -11.12
CA THR A 99 -4.79 15.04 -10.53
C THR A 99 -4.01 14.67 -9.25
N ASP A 100 -4.72 14.10 -8.28
CA ASP A 100 -4.22 13.71 -6.95
C ASP A 100 -2.99 12.79 -7.05
N VAL A 101 -2.07 12.96 -6.09
CA VAL A 101 -0.82 12.19 -6.06
C VAL A 101 -1.10 10.69 -5.87
N ASN A 102 -2.15 10.33 -5.13
CA ASN A 102 -2.51 8.93 -4.92
C ASN A 102 -3.11 8.28 -6.17
N ASP A 103 -3.82 9.04 -7.00
CA ASP A 103 -4.30 8.56 -8.29
C ASP A 103 -3.13 8.24 -9.23
N LYS A 104 -2.10 9.09 -9.26
CA LYS A 104 -0.86 8.87 -10.03
C LYS A 104 -0.11 7.63 -9.56
N ARG A 105 0.04 7.48 -8.24
CA ARG A 105 0.65 6.28 -7.63
C ARG A 105 -0.13 5.02 -7.98
N THR A 106 -1.47 5.08 -7.89
CA THR A 106 -2.36 3.95 -8.22
C THR A 106 -2.24 3.55 -9.68
N ALA A 107 -2.26 4.52 -10.59
CA ALA A 107 -2.08 4.26 -12.02
C ALA A 107 -0.74 3.58 -12.33
N VAL A 108 0.35 4.05 -11.69
CA VAL A 108 1.67 3.42 -11.84
C VAL A 108 1.69 2.00 -11.29
N LEU A 109 1.19 1.78 -10.07
CA LEU A 109 1.17 0.45 -9.46
C LEU A 109 0.33 -0.53 -10.29
N ARG A 110 -0.79 -0.09 -10.89
CA ARG A 110 -1.59 -0.93 -11.79
C ARG A 110 -0.96 -1.15 -13.16
N GLY A 111 -0.19 -0.19 -13.66
CA GLY A 111 0.47 -0.28 -14.97
C GLY A 111 1.72 -1.16 -14.98
N LEU A 112 2.42 -1.28 -13.86
CA LEU A 112 3.67 -2.05 -13.75
C LEU A 112 3.54 -3.54 -14.12
N PRO A 113 2.60 -4.34 -13.58
CA PRO A 113 2.47 -5.74 -13.98
C PRO A 113 2.18 -5.87 -15.47
N VAL A 114 1.26 -5.04 -15.96
CA VAL A 114 0.81 -5.08 -17.36
C VAL A 114 1.97 -4.76 -18.31
N ILE A 115 2.92 -3.88 -17.93
CA ILE A 115 4.06 -3.50 -18.79
C ILE A 115 5.19 -4.54 -18.81
N LEU A 116 5.25 -5.35 -17.76
CA LEU A 116 6.20 -6.46 -17.60
C LEU A 116 5.67 -7.74 -18.24
N GLY A 117 4.46 -7.72 -18.81
CA GLY A 117 3.82 -8.90 -19.41
C GLY A 117 3.24 -9.86 -18.37
N ASP A 118 3.06 -9.40 -17.12
CA ASP A 118 2.39 -10.18 -16.10
C ASP A 118 0.87 -9.98 -16.26
N GLU A 119 0.20 -11.02 -16.76
CA GLU A 119 -1.26 -11.04 -16.93
C GLU A 119 -2.00 -11.30 -15.60
N ASN A 120 -1.28 -11.66 -14.53
CA ASN A 120 -1.88 -11.89 -13.22
C ASN A 120 -2.08 -10.56 -12.51
N ASN A 121 -3.35 -10.21 -12.35
CA ASN A 121 -3.83 -9.07 -11.54
C ASN A 121 -3.47 -9.20 -10.03
N ASP A 122 -2.80 -10.29 -9.64
CA ASP A 122 -2.35 -10.58 -8.29
C ASP A 122 -0.96 -9.99 -7.98
N PHE A 123 -0.16 -9.59 -8.98
CA PHE A 123 1.21 -9.07 -8.77
C PHE A 123 1.24 -7.89 -7.80
N LEU A 124 0.25 -7.02 -7.90
CA LEU A 124 -0.02 -5.96 -6.94
C LEU A 124 -1.51 -5.98 -6.63
N LYS A 125 -1.93 -6.83 -5.67
CA LYS A 125 -3.23 -6.65 -5.02
C LYS A 125 -3.24 -5.29 -4.34
N THR A 126 -3.78 -4.28 -5.03
CA THR A 126 -3.96 -2.95 -4.47
C THR A 126 -5.11 -3.01 -3.48
N CYS A 127 -4.83 -3.23 -2.21
CA CYS A 127 -5.77 -2.99 -1.12
C CYS A 127 -5.81 -1.48 -0.87
N PHE A 128 -6.65 -0.76 -1.61
CA PHE A 128 -7.06 0.60 -1.28
C PHE A 128 -8.48 0.58 -0.75
#